data_AF-A0A943EH80-F1
#
_entry.id   AF-A0A943EH80-F1
#
_cell.length_a   1.000
_cell.length_b   1.000
_cell.length_c   1.000
_cell.angle_alpha   90.00
_cell.angle_beta   90.00
_cell.angle_gamma   90.00
#
_symmetry.space_group_name_H-M   'P 1'
#
loop_
_entity.id
_entity.type
_entity.pdbx_description
1 polymer ?
#
loop_
_entity_poly.entity_id
_entity_poly.type
_entity_poly.pdbx_seq_one_letter_code
_entity_poly.pdbx_strand_id
1 'polypeptide(L)'
;MKKFFSVFIKFVLTLSCIIPQVSWPVHAKESGAEIDNNYVQTVDFSSFNKQINEDDELYQMLKKGLLNANKYALTTWFNEKKNLDEDTGKYYDLYKASENSGVNEYIYRFPATQAFGIAVSLQTGIYDEDYIGVSKEKAKEIVLKLVTSIAYGHKSNGGHFKS
;
A
#
# COMPACT_ATOMS: atom_id res chain seq x y z
N MET A 1 3.70 12.30 -53.26
CA MET A 1 3.48 12.94 -51.93
C MET A 1 4.79 13.03 -51.12
N LYS A 2 5.85 13.65 -51.66
CA LYS A 2 7.08 13.98 -50.91
C LYS A 2 7.54 15.44 -51.09
N LYS A 3 6.72 16.26 -51.75
CA LYS A 3 7.01 17.69 -52.01
C LYS A 3 6.13 18.67 -51.23
N PHE A 4 5.16 18.19 -50.46
CA PHE A 4 4.30 19.03 -49.62
C PHE A 4 4.83 19.27 -48.19
N PHE A 5 5.78 18.45 -47.73
CA PHE A 5 6.31 18.55 -46.36
C PHE A 5 7.46 19.56 -46.20
N SER A 6 8.03 20.06 -47.31
CA SER A 6 9.18 20.97 -47.27
C SER A 6 8.80 22.45 -47.12
N VAL A 7 7.52 22.81 -47.27
CA VAL A 7 7.07 24.23 -47.21
C VAL A 7 6.56 24.61 -45.83
N PHE A 8 6.15 23.65 -45.00
CA PHE A 8 5.66 23.92 -43.64
C PHE A 8 6.77 24.22 -42.62
N ILE A 9 8.01 23.78 -42.87
CA ILE A 9 9.15 23.99 -41.94
C ILE A 9 9.71 25.43 -42.02
N LYS A 10 9.43 26.19 -43.09
CA LYS A 10 9.89 27.59 -43.22
C LYS A 10 8.92 28.65 -42.70
N PHE A 11 7.69 28.29 -42.34
CA PHE A 11 6.74 29.23 -41.73
C PHE A 11 6.79 29.27 -40.21
N VAL A 12 7.66 28.44 -39.60
CA VAL A 12 7.87 28.35 -38.14
C VAL A 12 8.83 29.42 -37.61
N LEU A 13 9.43 30.28 -38.45
CA LEU A 13 10.54 31.15 -38.02
C LEU A 13 10.35 32.66 -38.14
N THR A 14 9.18 33.17 -38.52
CA THR A 14 8.98 34.63 -38.66
C THR A 14 7.58 35.10 -38.23
N LEU A 15 7.07 34.64 -37.08
CA LEU A 15 5.94 35.31 -36.43
C LEU A 15 5.85 35.01 -34.92
N SER A 16 6.90 35.33 -34.16
CA SER A 16 6.79 35.52 -32.69
C SER A 16 7.95 36.33 -32.10
N CYS A 17 8.52 37.26 -32.87
CA CYS A 17 9.25 38.38 -32.27
C CYS A 17 8.24 39.50 -32.02
N ILE A 18 7.74 39.58 -30.78
CA ILE A 18 7.46 40.75 -29.94
C ILE A 18 6.67 40.18 -28.75
N ILE A 19 7.39 39.64 -27.78
CA ILE A 19 6.91 39.63 -26.40
C ILE A 19 7.75 40.70 -25.72
N PRO A 20 7.17 41.82 -25.25
CA PRO A 20 7.94 42.74 -24.43
C PRO A 20 8.45 41.97 -23.22
N GLN A 21 9.75 42.08 -22.93
CA GLN A 21 10.31 41.66 -21.65
C GLN A 21 9.64 42.50 -20.55
N VAL A 22 8.49 42.04 -20.07
CA VAL A 22 7.93 42.50 -18.82
C VAL A 22 8.76 41.78 -17.76
N SER A 23 9.79 42.45 -17.26
CA SER A 23 10.43 42.07 -16.01
C SER A 23 9.41 42.30 -14.90
N TRP A 24 8.56 41.29 -14.68
CA TRP A 24 7.76 41.25 -13.46
C TRP A 24 8.75 41.25 -12.30
N PRO A 25 8.73 42.26 -11.40
CA PRO A 25 9.46 42.11 -10.17
C PRO A 25 8.86 40.90 -9.49
N VAL A 26 9.69 39.86 -9.26
CA VAL A 26 9.37 38.83 -8.27
C VAL A 26 9.41 39.55 -6.92
N HIS A 27 8.35 40.28 -6.60
CA HIS A 27 7.96 40.46 -5.22
C HIS A 27 7.49 39.09 -4.77
N ALA A 28 8.45 38.26 -4.36
CA ALA A 28 8.16 37.29 -3.32
C ALA A 28 7.78 38.13 -2.10
N LYS A 29 6.49 38.52 -2.06
CA LYS A 29 5.87 38.91 -0.81
C LYS A 29 5.96 37.62 -0.01
N GLU A 30 6.90 37.56 0.93
CA GLU A 30 6.78 36.65 2.05
C GLU A 30 5.41 36.96 2.62
N SER A 31 4.39 36.21 2.17
CA SER A 31 3.15 36.17 2.88
C SER A 31 3.56 35.51 4.19
N GLY A 32 3.83 36.34 5.20
CA GLY A 32 3.73 35.96 6.60
C GLY A 32 2.28 35.58 6.91
N ALA A 33 1.72 34.67 6.12
CA ALA A 33 0.57 33.90 6.49
C ALA A 33 1.05 33.11 7.70
N GLU A 34 0.74 33.62 8.90
CA GLU A 34 0.66 32.77 10.06
C GLU A 34 -0.15 31.55 9.62
N ILE A 35 0.47 30.37 9.70
CA ILE A 35 -0.29 29.14 9.60
C ILE A 35 -1.27 29.20 10.77
N ASP A 36 -2.55 29.39 10.45
CA ASP A 36 -3.63 29.33 11.42
C ASP A 36 -3.71 27.89 11.94
N ASN A 37 -2.91 27.63 12.97
CA ASN A 37 -2.82 26.33 13.63
C ASN A 37 -4.14 25.96 14.33
N ASN A 38 -5.16 26.84 14.36
CA ASN A 38 -6.46 26.51 14.96
C ASN A 38 -7.22 25.41 14.20
N TYR A 39 -6.83 25.09 12.95
CA TYR A 39 -7.40 23.95 12.21
C TYR A 39 -6.59 22.65 12.36
N VAL A 40 -5.40 22.71 12.96
CA VAL A 40 -4.53 21.54 13.15
C VAL A 40 -4.60 21.11 14.61
N GLN A 41 -5.54 20.22 14.93
CA GLN A 41 -5.53 19.54 16.22
C GLN A 41 -4.38 18.54 16.24
N THR A 42 -3.40 18.76 17.12
CA THR A 42 -2.33 17.79 17.36
C THR A 42 -2.92 16.51 17.93
N VAL A 43 -2.48 15.36 17.42
CA VAL A 43 -2.84 14.06 17.98
C VAL A 43 -2.39 14.01 19.44
N ASP A 44 -3.34 13.83 20.36
CA ASP A 44 -3.02 13.59 21.75
C ASP A 44 -2.53 12.14 21.92
N PHE A 45 -1.22 11.95 21.83
CA PHE A 45 -0.59 10.65 22.01
C PHE A 45 -0.79 10.08 23.42
N SER A 46 -1.11 10.90 24.43
CA SER A 46 -1.36 10.40 25.79
C SER A 46 -2.65 9.58 25.88
N SER A 47 -3.61 9.84 25.00
CA SER A 47 -4.85 9.06 24.89
C SER A 47 -4.64 7.60 24.47
N PHE A 48 -3.48 7.26 23.87
CA PHE A 48 -3.12 5.90 23.47
C PHE A 48 -2.64 5.02 24.63
N ASN A 49 -2.48 5.58 25.84
CA ASN A 49 -2.15 4.83 27.05
C ASN A 49 -3.39 4.38 27.85
N LYS A 50 -4.59 4.59 27.31
CA LYS A 50 -5.83 4.13 27.95
C LYS A 50 -5.83 2.61 28.02
N GLN A 51 -5.99 2.06 29.23
CA GLN A 51 -6.20 0.62 29.38
C GLN A 51 -7.45 0.19 28.62
N ILE A 52 -7.29 -0.86 27.83
CA ILE A 52 -8.39 -1.46 27.08
C ILE A 52 -9.25 -2.22 28.10
N ASN A 53 -10.53 -1.87 28.18
CA ASN A 53 -11.49 -2.69 28.89
C ASN A 53 -11.86 -3.88 27.99
N GLU A 54 -11.40 -5.07 28.35
CA GLU A 54 -11.66 -6.26 27.55
C GLU A 54 -13.13 -6.70 27.60
N ASP A 55 -13.91 -6.25 28.57
CA ASP A 55 -15.35 -6.54 28.64
C ASP A 55 -16.20 -5.57 27.80
N ASP A 56 -15.58 -4.58 27.16
CA ASP A 56 -16.26 -3.61 26.31
C ASP A 56 -16.80 -4.26 25.02
N GLU A 57 -18.04 -3.95 24.66
CA GLU A 57 -18.72 -4.53 23.50
C GLU A 57 -17.98 -4.21 22.18
N LEU A 58 -17.44 -2.99 22.03
CA LEU A 58 -16.69 -2.59 20.85
C LEU A 58 -15.36 -3.37 20.77
N TYR A 59 -14.69 -3.57 21.90
CA TYR A 59 -13.49 -4.41 21.94
C TYR A 59 -13.79 -5.84 21.50
N GLN A 60 -14.84 -6.46 22.06
CA GLN A 60 -15.23 -7.83 21.72
C GLN A 60 -15.62 -7.96 20.24
N MET A 61 -16.35 -6.98 19.70
CA MET A 61 -16.71 -6.94 18.28
C MET A 61 -15.46 -6.84 17.39
N LEU A 62 -14.53 -5.95 17.71
CA LEU A 62 -13.28 -5.77 16.94
C LEU A 62 -12.39 -7.01 17.04
N LYS A 63 -12.24 -7.59 18.23
CA LYS A 63 -11.50 -8.84 18.47
C LYS A 63 -12.05 -9.95 17.59
N LYS A 64 -13.37 -10.17 17.62
CA LYS A 64 -14.04 -11.20 16.81
C LYS A 64 -13.89 -10.94 15.31
N GLY A 65 -14.01 -9.68 14.88
CA GLY A 65 -13.79 -9.28 13.49
C GLY A 65 -12.39 -9.61 13.00
N LEU A 66 -11.37 -9.27 13.80
CA LEU A 66 -9.97 -9.56 13.50
C LEU A 66 -9.69 -11.07 13.46
N LEU A 67 -10.23 -11.84 14.42
CA LEU A 67 -10.07 -13.29 14.44
C LEU A 67 -10.71 -13.96 13.22
N ASN A 68 -11.90 -13.52 12.80
CA ASN A 68 -12.54 -13.99 11.58
C ASN A 68 -11.71 -13.66 10.33
N ALA A 69 -11.19 -12.44 10.26
CA ALA A 69 -10.34 -12.02 9.16
C ALA A 69 -9.08 -12.86 9.07
N ASN A 70 -8.41 -13.10 10.20
CA ASN A 70 -7.22 -13.95 10.28
C ASN A 70 -7.51 -15.41 9.92
N LYS A 71 -8.64 -15.95 10.40
CA LYS A 71 -9.08 -17.30 10.06
C LYS A 71 -9.26 -17.46 8.57
N TYR A 72 -10.00 -16.55 7.94
CA TYR A 72 -10.17 -16.54 6.50
C TYR A 72 -8.82 -16.37 5.78
N ALA A 73 -7.98 -15.44 6.24
CA ALA A 73 -6.69 -15.14 5.63
C ALA A 73 -5.77 -16.37 5.60
N LEU A 74 -5.62 -17.07 6.72
CA LEU A 74 -4.67 -18.17 6.89
C LEU A 74 -5.20 -19.53 6.42
N THR A 75 -6.50 -19.66 6.22
CA THR A 75 -7.11 -20.90 5.71
C THR A 75 -7.60 -20.70 4.28
N THR A 76 -8.83 -20.22 4.09
CA THR A 76 -9.48 -20.13 2.78
C THR A 76 -8.71 -19.24 1.79
N TRP A 77 -8.26 -18.05 2.20
CA TRP A 77 -7.55 -17.17 1.27
C TRP A 77 -6.19 -17.75 0.89
N PHE A 78 -5.38 -18.12 1.89
CA PHE A 78 -4.02 -18.58 1.68
C PHE A 78 -3.95 -19.95 0.96
N ASN A 79 -4.72 -20.94 1.43
CA ASN A 79 -4.73 -22.28 0.86
C ASN A 79 -5.60 -22.34 -0.40
N GLU A 80 -6.89 -22.01 -0.30
CA GLU A 80 -7.84 -22.34 -1.38
C GLU A 80 -7.89 -21.29 -2.49
N LYS A 81 -7.82 -20.00 -2.14
CA LYS A 81 -7.93 -18.92 -3.15
C LYS A 81 -6.61 -18.58 -3.81
N LYS A 82 -5.50 -18.76 -3.09
CA LYS A 82 -4.18 -18.36 -3.56
C LYS A 82 -3.24 -19.54 -3.78
N ASN A 83 -3.55 -20.73 -3.26
CA ASN A 83 -2.73 -21.94 -3.38
C ASN A 83 -1.27 -21.67 -2.99
N LEU A 84 -1.07 -20.83 -1.97
CA LEU A 84 0.25 -20.40 -1.51
C LEU A 84 0.87 -21.42 -0.54
N ASP A 85 0.06 -22.31 0.02
CA ASP A 85 0.52 -23.46 0.82
C ASP A 85 1.28 -24.49 -0.02
N GLU A 86 0.93 -24.64 -1.30
CA GLU A 86 1.64 -25.49 -2.27
C GLU A 86 2.93 -24.84 -2.81
N ASP A 87 3.14 -23.55 -2.59
CA ASP A 87 4.29 -22.82 -3.10
C ASP A 87 5.55 -23.06 -2.25
N THR A 88 6.39 -23.94 -2.78
CA THR A 88 7.69 -24.34 -2.21
C THR A 88 8.85 -23.40 -2.56
N GLY A 89 8.58 -22.33 -3.32
CA GLY A 89 9.58 -21.33 -3.69
C GLY A 89 10.15 -20.59 -2.47
N LYS A 90 11.34 -19.99 -2.63
CA LYS A 90 11.97 -19.17 -1.58
C LYS A 90 11.08 -17.98 -1.18
N TYR A 91 10.42 -17.39 -2.16
CA TYR A 91 9.38 -16.38 -2.01
C TYR A 91 8.10 -16.93 -2.65
N TYR A 92 6.95 -16.49 -2.17
CA TYR A 92 5.67 -16.74 -2.82
C TYR A 92 5.63 -16.08 -4.19
N ASP A 93 5.14 -16.81 -5.19
CA ASP A 93 4.80 -16.26 -6.50
C ASP A 93 3.46 -15.50 -6.43
N LEU A 94 3.54 -14.27 -5.92
CA LEU A 94 2.38 -13.40 -5.77
C LEU A 94 1.77 -12.97 -7.11
N TYR A 95 2.55 -12.99 -8.19
CA TYR A 95 2.04 -12.72 -9.53
C TYR A 95 1.09 -13.82 -9.97
N LYS A 96 1.52 -15.08 -9.87
CA LYS A 96 0.66 -16.24 -10.13
C LYS A 96 -0.55 -16.27 -9.19
N ALA A 97 -0.34 -16.02 -7.89
CA ALA A 97 -1.42 -15.98 -6.91
C ALA A 97 -2.44 -14.84 -7.17
N SER A 98 -2.04 -13.79 -7.89
CA SER A 98 -2.93 -12.73 -8.37
C SER A 98 -3.65 -13.07 -9.67
N GLU A 99 -3.57 -14.31 -10.15
CA GLU A 99 -4.05 -14.73 -11.47
C GLU A 99 -3.36 -13.97 -12.61
N ASN A 100 -2.05 -13.73 -12.44
CA ASN A 100 -1.22 -12.96 -13.39
C ASN A 100 -1.79 -11.56 -13.64
N SER A 101 -2.29 -10.91 -12.59
CA SER A 101 -2.88 -9.58 -12.71
C SER A 101 -1.86 -8.57 -13.24
N GLY A 102 -2.24 -7.76 -14.23
CA GLY A 102 -1.44 -6.61 -14.65
C GLY A 102 -1.43 -5.45 -13.65
N VAL A 103 -2.22 -5.54 -12.57
CA VAL A 103 -2.38 -4.48 -11.58
C VAL A 103 -1.49 -4.77 -10.37
N ASN A 104 -0.42 -4.00 -10.25
CA ASN A 104 0.56 -4.10 -9.16
C ASN A 104 -0.09 -4.05 -7.76
N GLU A 105 -1.13 -3.23 -7.61
CA GLU A 105 -1.92 -3.14 -6.37
C GLU A 105 -2.50 -4.49 -5.94
N TYR A 106 -3.03 -5.28 -6.87
CA TYR A 106 -3.62 -6.59 -6.54
C TYR A 106 -2.57 -7.64 -6.23
N ILE A 107 -1.39 -7.53 -6.86
CA ILE A 107 -0.26 -8.44 -6.63
C ILE A 107 0.32 -8.22 -5.23
N TYR A 108 0.52 -6.98 -4.80
CA TYR A 108 1.35 -6.70 -3.61
C TYR A 108 0.60 -6.03 -2.45
N ARG A 109 -0.36 -5.12 -2.70
CA ARG A 109 -1.03 -4.40 -1.61
C ARG A 109 -2.00 -5.29 -0.85
N PHE A 110 -2.77 -6.13 -1.54
CA PHE A 110 -3.72 -7.01 -0.85
C PHE A 110 -3.01 -8.06 0.04
N PRO A 111 -1.97 -8.75 -0.44
CA PRO A 111 -1.16 -9.61 0.45
C PRO A 111 -0.49 -8.85 1.59
N ALA A 112 -0.06 -7.59 1.37
CA ALA A 112 0.53 -6.77 2.42
C ALA A 112 -0.47 -6.45 3.54
N THR A 113 -1.70 -6.08 3.18
CA THR A 113 -2.76 -5.83 4.17
C THR A 113 -3.12 -7.10 4.95
N GLN A 114 -3.16 -8.26 4.30
CA GLN A 114 -3.36 -9.55 4.98
C GLN A 114 -2.24 -9.83 5.99
N ALA A 115 -0.98 -9.70 5.56
CA ALA A 115 0.18 -9.89 6.45
C ALA A 115 0.12 -8.94 7.65
N PHE A 116 -0.26 -7.68 7.42
CA PHE A 116 -0.37 -6.67 8.48
C PHE A 116 -1.44 -7.04 9.51
N GLY A 117 -2.65 -7.42 9.10
CA GLY A 117 -3.72 -7.80 10.03
C GLY A 117 -3.33 -8.97 10.93
N ILE A 118 -2.70 -10.00 10.34
CA ILE A 118 -2.19 -11.16 11.10
C ILE A 118 -1.08 -10.71 12.06
N ALA A 119 -0.11 -9.92 11.59
CA ALA A 119 0.99 -9.42 12.42
C ALA A 119 0.51 -8.60 13.62
N VAL A 120 -0.49 -7.73 13.42
CA VAL A 120 -1.10 -6.96 14.51
C VAL A 120 -1.69 -7.89 15.55
N SER A 121 -2.49 -8.88 15.15
CA SER A 121 -3.10 -9.81 16.11
C SER A 121 -2.08 -10.65 16.89
N LEU A 122 -0.96 -11.03 16.25
CA LEU A 122 0.13 -11.76 16.89
C LEU A 122 0.86 -10.87 17.90
N GLN A 123 1.13 -9.61 17.54
CA GLN A 123 1.87 -8.66 18.37
C GLN A 123 1.05 -8.19 19.58
N THR A 124 -0.26 -8.02 19.42
CA THR A 124 -1.15 -7.56 20.50
C THR A 124 -1.61 -8.71 21.41
N GLY A 125 -1.31 -9.96 21.07
CA GLY A 125 -1.77 -11.14 21.82
C GLY A 125 -3.23 -11.53 21.57
N ILE A 126 -3.94 -10.81 20.69
CA ILE A 126 -5.34 -11.11 20.32
C ILE A 126 -5.45 -12.45 19.57
N TYR A 127 -4.40 -12.89 18.88
CA TYR A 127 -4.38 -14.12 18.10
C TYR A 127 -4.75 -15.36 18.94
N ASP A 128 -5.76 -16.09 18.48
CA ASP A 128 -6.29 -17.31 19.07
C ASP A 128 -6.14 -18.47 18.08
N GLU A 129 -5.23 -19.40 18.39
CA GLU A 129 -4.90 -20.52 17.50
C GLU A 129 -5.97 -21.61 17.48
N ASP A 130 -6.71 -21.80 18.58
CA ASP A 130 -7.81 -22.76 18.66
C ASP A 130 -8.98 -22.27 17.80
N TYR A 131 -9.26 -20.96 17.82
CA TYR A 131 -10.30 -20.37 16.98
C TYR A 131 -9.94 -20.40 15.49
N ILE A 132 -8.72 -19.99 15.16
CA ILE A 132 -8.23 -19.84 13.78
C ILE A 132 -7.96 -21.21 13.14
N GLY A 133 -7.46 -22.17 13.92
CA GLY A 133 -7.04 -23.49 13.44
C GLY A 133 -5.63 -23.52 12.85
N VAL A 134 -4.83 -22.48 13.09
CA VAL A 134 -3.43 -22.37 12.64
C VAL A 134 -2.59 -21.90 13.81
N SER A 135 -1.50 -22.61 14.12
CA SER A 135 -0.63 -22.26 15.26
C SER A 135 0.03 -20.89 15.07
N LYS A 136 0.36 -20.24 16.19
CA LYS A 136 1.08 -18.96 16.18
C LYS A 136 2.40 -19.03 15.41
N GLU A 137 3.14 -20.13 15.57
CA GLU A 137 4.41 -20.37 14.90
C GLU A 137 4.21 -20.43 13.39
N LYS A 138 3.22 -21.20 12.93
CA LYS A 138 2.93 -21.32 11.50
C LYS A 138 2.46 -20.00 10.91
N ALA A 139 1.60 -19.27 11.62
CA ALA A 139 1.15 -17.95 11.20
C ALA A 139 2.33 -16.97 11.07
N LYS A 140 3.28 -16.97 12.01
CA LYS A 140 4.52 -16.15 11.93
C LYS A 140 5.36 -16.51 10.71
N GLU A 141 5.54 -17.79 10.42
CA GLU A 141 6.27 -18.25 9.23
C GLU A 141 5.62 -17.75 7.93
N ILE A 142 4.29 -17.93 7.83
CA ILE A 142 3.51 -17.47 6.67
C ILE A 142 3.65 -15.96 6.51
N VAL A 143 3.43 -15.18 7.58
CA VAL A 143 3.55 -13.72 7.57
C VAL A 143 4.95 -13.28 7.15
N LEU A 144 6.00 -13.90 7.70
CA LEU A 144 7.38 -13.56 7.35
C LEU A 144 7.68 -13.85 5.88
N LYS A 145 7.26 -15.02 5.36
CA LYS A 145 7.43 -15.35 3.95
C LYS A 145 6.60 -14.41 3.06
N LEU A 146 5.39 -14.04 3.47
CA LEU A 146 4.53 -13.11 2.72
C LEU A 146 5.15 -11.72 2.63
N VAL A 147 5.57 -11.13 3.75
CA VAL A 147 6.22 -9.81 3.80
C VAL A 147 7.51 -9.79 2.98
N THR A 148 8.35 -10.83 3.10
CA THR A 148 9.60 -10.89 2.33
C THR A 148 9.36 -11.08 0.83
N SER A 149 8.32 -11.82 0.44
CA SER A 149 7.90 -11.98 -0.97
C SER A 149 7.37 -10.67 -1.56
N ILE A 150 6.59 -9.93 -0.78
CA ILE A 150 6.14 -8.59 -1.15
C ILE A 150 7.34 -7.67 -1.31
N ALA A 151 8.25 -7.62 -0.35
CA ALA A 151 9.45 -6.77 -0.44
C ALA A 151 10.33 -7.13 -1.65
N TYR A 152 10.41 -8.42 -2.00
CA TYR A 152 11.14 -8.89 -3.18
C TYR A 152 10.51 -8.41 -4.49
N GLY A 153 9.17 -8.47 -4.62
CA GLY A 153 8.47 -8.11 -5.86
C GLY A 153 8.08 -6.64 -5.98
N HIS A 154 7.75 -5.98 -4.86
CA HIS A 154 7.30 -4.59 -4.79
C HIS A 154 8.49 -3.64 -4.76
N LYS A 155 9.18 -3.51 -5.90
CA LYS A 155 10.24 -2.50 -6.08
C LYS A 155 9.61 -1.12 -6.17
N SER A 156 9.62 -0.36 -5.07
CA SER A 156 9.00 0.97 -4.98
C SER A 156 9.49 1.99 -6.03
N ASN A 157 10.64 1.76 -6.70
CA ASN A 157 11.20 2.61 -7.75
C ASN A 157 11.65 1.86 -9.03
N GLY A 158 11.07 0.70 -9.36
CA GLY A 158 11.46 -0.08 -10.54
C GLY A 158 10.40 -0.08 -11.64
N GLY A 159 10.55 0.79 -12.64
CA GLY A 159 9.74 0.77 -13.85
C GLY A 159 9.80 -0.59 -14.57
N HIS A 160 8.65 -1.03 -15.07
CA HIS A 160 8.45 -2.24 -15.88
C HIS A 160 8.78 -3.57 -15.20
N PHE A 161 7.76 -4.21 -14.63
CA PHE A 161 7.69 -5.67 -14.58
C PHE A 161 7.40 -6.15 -16.01
N LYS A 162 8.36 -6.82 -16.66
CA LYS A 162 8.07 -7.71 -17.79
C LYS A 162 8.07 -9.13 -17.26
N SER A 163 6.93 -9.80 -17.43
CA SER A 163 6.82 -11.26 -17.43
C SER A 163 7.76 -11.88 -18.44
#